data_AF-A0AAU4I4U5-F1
#
_entry.id   AF-A0AAU4I4U5-F1
#
_cell.length_a   1.000
_cell.length_b   1.000
_cell.length_c   1.000
_cell.angle_alpha   90.00
_cell.angle_beta   90.00
_cell.angle_gamma   90.00
#
_symmetry.space_group_name_H-M   'P 1'
#
loop_
_entity.id
_entity.type
_entity.pdbx_description
1 polymer ?
#
loop_
_entity_poly.entity_id
_entity_poly.type
_entity_poly.pdbx_seq_one_letter_code
_entity_poly.pdbx_strand_id
1 'polypeptide(L)'
;MAQVVISDRLPLCSRCRGALLTSIVMPQNDEHGRPIHLELCAACDSDRPAAGTVSRFFVNGHGRDTARAKQGALLVMEWTKEGMAAHGWFWEQKPSLPD
;
A
#
# COMPACT_ATOMS: atom_id res chain seq x y z
N MET A 1 8.98 -26.88 -6.86
CA MET A 1 9.10 -26.01 -5.68
C MET A 1 9.52 -24.63 -6.17
N ALA A 2 8.76 -23.58 -5.86
CA ALA A 2 9.11 -22.23 -6.29
C ALA A 2 10.29 -21.71 -5.44
N GLN A 3 11.35 -21.24 -6.08
CA GLN A 3 12.48 -20.62 -5.39
C GLN A 3 12.09 -19.19 -5.01
N VAL A 4 12.03 -18.91 -3.71
CA VAL A 4 11.79 -17.55 -3.23
C VAL A 4 13.11 -16.78 -3.32
N VAL A 5 13.20 -15.87 -4.29
CA VAL A 5 14.34 -14.95 -4.42
C VAL A 5 14.00 -13.68 -3.63
N ILE A 6 14.72 -13.45 -2.53
CA ILE A 6 14.62 -12.21 -1.76
C ILE A 6 15.42 -11.15 -2.52
N SER A 7 14.73 -10.15 -3.05
CA SER A 7 15.33 -8.99 -3.71
C SER A 7 15.23 -7.79 -2.78
N ASP A 8 16.36 -7.14 -2.51
CA ASP A 8 16.41 -5.86 -1.77
C ASP A 8 15.78 -4.70 -2.56
N ARG A 9 15.42 -4.95 -3.82
CA ARG A 9 14.79 -3.98 -4.71
C ARG A 9 13.35 -4.37 -4.97
N LEU A 10 12.45 -3.42 -4.72
CA LEU A 10 11.08 -3.49 -5.18
C LEU A 10 11.05 -3.61 -6.71
N PRO A 11 10.04 -4.29 -7.29
CA PRO A 11 9.83 -4.27 -8.73
C PRO A 11 9.59 -2.84 -9.22
N LEU A 12 9.80 -2.62 -10.53
CA LEU A 12 9.41 -1.38 -11.16
C LEU A 12 7.88 -1.28 -11.22
N CYS A 13 7.36 -0.06 -11.13
CA CYS A 13 5.93 0.19 -11.24
C CYS A 13 5.37 -0.40 -12.55
N SER A 14 4.32 -1.19 -12.46
CA SER A 14 3.67 -1.79 -13.63
C SER A 14 3.08 -0.74 -14.58
N ARG A 15 2.71 0.43 -14.05
CA ARG A 15 2.09 1.54 -14.81
C ARG A 15 3.09 2.38 -15.58
N CYS A 16 4.14 2.89 -14.91
CA CYS A 16 5.09 3.84 -15.52
C CYS A 16 6.54 3.35 -15.58
N ARG A 17 6.83 2.13 -15.09
CA ARG A 17 8.19 1.56 -14.97
C ARG A 17 9.14 2.34 -14.04
N GLY A 18 8.63 3.31 -13.29
CA GLY A 18 9.39 4.05 -12.27
C GLY A 18 9.63 3.24 -10.99
N ALA A 19 10.46 3.78 -10.09
CA ALA A 19 10.70 3.18 -8.79
C ALA A 19 9.43 3.21 -7.92
N LEU A 20 9.15 2.09 -7.25
CA LEU A 20 8.12 2.01 -6.23
C LEU A 20 8.63 2.50 -4.89
N LEU A 21 7.76 3.17 -4.13
CA LEU A 21 8.01 3.50 -2.72
C LEU A 21 7.77 2.28 -1.84
N THR A 22 6.71 1.52 -2.13
CA THR A 22 6.39 0.23 -1.51
C THR A 22 5.46 -0.57 -2.41
N SER A 23 5.35 -1.86 -2.15
CA SER A 23 4.35 -2.76 -2.74
C SER A 23 3.83 -3.68 -1.65
N ILE A 24 2.52 -3.88 -1.62
CA ILE A 24 1.89 -4.86 -0.73
C ILE A 24 1.06 -5.85 -1.54
N VAL A 25 0.92 -7.06 -1.00
CA VAL A 25 -0.01 -8.06 -1.53
C VAL A 25 -1.19 -8.11 -0.58
N MET A 26 -2.39 -7.96 -1.12
CA MET A 26 -3.59 -8.04 -0.30
C MET A 26 -3.80 -9.47 0.22
N PRO A 27 -4.39 -9.64 1.42
CA PRO A 27 -4.68 -10.98 1.94
C PRO A 27 -5.63 -11.79 1.04
N GLN A 28 -6.50 -11.09 0.29
CA GLN A 28 -7.47 -11.69 -0.62
C GLN A 28 -6.94 -11.69 -2.06
N ASN A 29 -7.32 -12.73 -2.80
CA ASN A 29 -7.11 -12.83 -4.24
C ASN A 29 -8.25 -12.16 -5.02
N ASP A 30 -8.00 -11.80 -6.28
CA ASP A 30 -9.01 -11.32 -7.21
C ASP A 30 -10.04 -12.40 -7.59
N GLU A 31 -11.01 -12.02 -8.42
CA GLU A 31 -12.08 -12.91 -8.89
C GLU A 31 -11.60 -14.17 -9.64
N HIS A 32 -10.35 -14.17 -10.11
CA HIS A 32 -9.70 -15.29 -10.79
C HIS A 32 -8.74 -16.07 -9.88
N GLY A 33 -8.70 -15.76 -8.58
CA GLY A 33 -7.82 -16.41 -7.63
C GLY A 33 -6.36 -15.95 -7.71
N ARG A 34 -6.07 -14.81 -8.34
CA ARG A 34 -4.72 -14.23 -8.43
C ARG A 34 -4.45 -13.26 -7.28
N PRO A 35 -3.21 -13.17 -6.76
CA PRO A 35 -2.87 -12.18 -5.74
C PRO A 35 -3.11 -10.75 -6.24
N ILE A 36 -3.72 -9.92 -5.39
CA ILE A 36 -3.86 -8.50 -5.70
C ILE A 36 -2.65 -7.75 -5.18
N HIS A 37 -1.94 -7.13 -6.11
CA HIS A 37 -0.78 -6.28 -5.81
C HIS A 37 -1.21 -4.82 -5.75
N LEU A 38 -0.96 -4.17 -4.62
CA LEU A 38 -1.05 -2.73 -4.51
C LEU A 38 0.36 -2.15 -4.59
N GLU A 39 0.58 -1.33 -5.61
CA GLU A 39 1.84 -0.64 -5.86
C GLU A 39 1.71 0.84 -5.46
N LEU A 40 2.63 1.35 -4.64
CA LEU A 40 2.71 2.77 -4.34
C LEU A 40 3.77 3.45 -5.21
N CYS A 41 3.34 4.24 -6.19
CA CYS A 41 4.21 4.96 -7.10
C CYS A 41 3.99 6.47 -6.99
N ALA A 42 5.03 7.21 -6.59
CA ALA A 42 4.94 8.66 -6.42
C ALA A 42 4.46 9.41 -7.67
N ALA A 43 4.80 8.90 -8.87
CA ALA A 43 4.40 9.52 -10.13
C ALA A 43 2.97 9.16 -10.56
N CYS A 44 2.54 7.93 -10.35
CA CYS A 44 1.21 7.48 -10.80
C CYS A 44 0.10 7.79 -9.79
N ASP A 45 0.45 7.93 -8.51
CA ASP A 45 -0.51 8.05 -7.42
C ASP A 45 -0.58 9.46 -6.82
N SER A 46 0.11 10.46 -7.37
CA SER A 46 0.22 11.81 -6.81
C SER A 46 -1.13 12.47 -6.50
N ASP A 47 -2.11 12.22 -7.38
CA ASP A 47 -3.43 12.85 -7.36
C ASP A 47 -4.49 11.97 -6.68
N ARG A 48 -4.12 10.76 -6.25
CA ARG A 48 -5.02 9.88 -5.52
C ARG A 48 -5.12 10.33 -4.05
N PRO A 49 -6.33 10.34 -3.44
CA PRO A 49 -6.52 10.84 -2.08
C PRO A 49 -5.60 10.20 -1.04
N ALA A 50 -5.66 8.87 -0.89
CA ALA A 50 -4.86 8.17 0.11
C ALA A 50 -3.46 7.86 -0.41
N ALA A 51 -3.35 7.31 -1.62
CA ALA A 51 -2.05 6.94 -2.20
C ALA A 51 -1.13 8.16 -2.41
N GLY A 52 -1.65 9.32 -2.81
CA GLY A 52 -0.86 10.54 -2.96
C GLY A 52 -0.38 11.08 -1.61
N THR A 53 -1.20 10.96 -0.57
CA THR A 53 -0.85 11.41 0.79
C THR A 53 0.23 10.54 1.42
N VAL A 54 0.12 9.22 1.34
CA VAL A 54 1.17 8.32 1.84
C VAL A 54 2.44 8.39 0.98
N SER A 55 2.32 8.63 -0.33
CA SER A 55 3.48 8.87 -1.20
C SER A 55 4.28 10.09 -0.73
N ARG A 56 3.61 11.23 -0.51
CA ARG A 56 4.26 12.45 0.01
C ARG A 56 4.93 12.20 1.36
N PHE A 57 4.29 11.43 2.24
CA PHE A 57 4.88 11.07 3.53
C PHE A 57 6.21 10.33 3.38
N PHE A 58 6.29 9.33 2.48
CA PHE A 58 7.55 8.61 2.22
C PHE A 58 8.59 9.44 1.48
N VAL A 59 8.20 10.22 0.47
CA VAL A 59 9.11 11.09 -0.30
C VAL A 59 9.80 12.11 0.61
N ASN A 60 9.09 12.64 1.61
CA ASN A 60 9.64 13.56 2.60
C ASN A 60 10.52 12.86 3.66
N GLY A 61 10.79 11.56 3.53
CA GLY A 61 11.63 10.79 4.45
C GLY A 61 10.97 10.44 5.79
N HIS A 62 9.69 10.80 5.99
CA HIS A 62 9.01 10.58 7.27
C HIS A 62 8.79 9.10 7.61
N GLY A 63 8.88 8.19 6.64
CA GLY A 63 8.85 6.75 6.88
C GLY A 63 10.01 6.21 7.72
N ARG A 64 11.08 6.99 7.90
CA ARG A 64 12.23 6.65 8.76
C ARG A 64 12.15 7.30 10.15
N ASP A 65 11.16 8.16 10.37
CA ASP A 65 10.95 8.87 11.64
C ASP A 65 10.04 8.03 12.56
N THR A 66 10.62 7.42 13.59
CA THR A 66 9.89 6.56 14.53
C THR A 66 8.86 7.33 15.34
N ALA A 67 9.03 8.63 15.56
CA ALA A 67 8.03 9.47 16.23
C ALA A 67 6.75 9.59 15.39
N ARG A 68 6.85 9.36 14.08
CA ARG A 68 5.73 9.37 13.13
C ARG A 68 5.21 7.99 12.77
N ALA A 69 5.68 6.93 13.43
CA ALA A 69 5.27 5.56 13.11
C ALA A 69 3.75 5.37 13.14
N LYS A 70 3.06 5.94 14.14
CA LYS A 70 1.59 5.89 14.22
C LYS A 70 0.92 6.61 13.05
N GLN A 71 1.43 7.77 12.66
CA GLN A 71 0.94 8.52 11.49
C GLN A 71 1.16 7.69 10.21
N GLY A 72 2.35 7.12 10.02
CA GLY A 72 2.67 6.29 8.87
C GLY A 72 1.76 5.06 8.76
N ALA A 73 1.51 4.38 9.88
CA ALA A 73 0.60 3.24 9.93
C ALA A 73 -0.82 3.60 9.51
N LEU A 74 -1.35 4.74 9.97
CA LEU A 74 -2.67 5.22 9.55
C LEU A 74 -2.72 5.54 8.06
N LEU A 75 -1.69 6.18 7.51
CA LEU A 75 -1.62 6.51 6.08
C LEU A 75 -1.55 5.25 5.20
N VAL A 76 -0.78 4.24 5.61
CA VAL A 76 -0.71 2.94 4.91
C VAL A 76 -2.05 2.21 5.00
N MET A 77 -2.75 2.29 6.14
CA MET A 77 -4.08 1.71 6.30
C MET A 77 -5.11 2.37 5.37
N GLU A 78 -5.16 3.70 5.31
CA GLU A 78 -6.07 4.41 4.40
C GLU A 78 -5.75 4.13 2.92
N TRP A 79 -4.47 4.03 2.55
CA TRP A 79 -4.08 3.59 1.21
C TRP A 79 -4.54 2.17 0.90
N THR A 80 -4.40 1.24 1.86
CA THR A 80 -4.92 -0.13 1.69
C THR A 80 -6.43 -0.14 1.51
N LYS A 81 -7.18 0.67 2.27
CA LYS A 81 -8.64 0.81 2.12
C LYS A 81 -9.01 1.38 0.75
N GLU A 82 -8.29 2.38 0.26
CA GLU A 82 -8.48 2.93 -1.09
C GLU A 82 -8.24 1.86 -2.16
N GLY A 83 -7.23 1.01 -1.98
CA GLY A 83 -7.00 -0.17 -2.82
C GLY A 83 -8.16 -1.17 -2.77
N MET A 84 -8.62 -1.55 -1.57
CA MET A 84 -9.76 -2.44 -1.37
C MET A 84 -11.02 -1.92 -2.07
N ALA A 85 -11.34 -0.63 -1.89
CA ALA A 85 -12.53 -0.02 -2.47
C ALA A 85 -12.52 -0.08 -4.01
N ALA A 86 -11.35 0.07 -4.63
CA ALA A 86 -11.19 -0.08 -6.08
C ALA A 86 -11.49 -1.51 -6.58
N HIS A 87 -11.42 -2.50 -5.69
CA HIS A 87 -11.78 -3.90 -5.95
C HIS A 87 -13.18 -4.28 -5.42
N GLY A 88 -14.00 -3.29 -5.03
CA GLY A 88 -15.36 -3.52 -4.52
C GLY A 88 -15.40 -4.04 -3.09
N TRP A 89 -14.32 -3.90 -2.33
CA TRP A 89 -14.21 -4.40 -0.96
C TRP A 89 -14.12 -3.27 0.06
N PHE A 90 -14.50 -3.60 1.29
CA PHE A 90 -14.45 -2.67 2.40
C PHE A 90 -13.72 -3.33 3.57
N TRP A 91 -12.95 -2.52 4.29
CA TRP A 91 -12.30 -2.96 5.51
C TRP A 91 -13.35 -3.09 6.62
N GLU A 92 -13.60 -4.30 7.09
CA GLU A 92 -14.49 -4.53 8.23
C GLU A 92 -13.87 -3.94 9.49
N GLN A 93 -14.50 -2.89 10.04
CA GLN A 93 -14.13 -2.40 11.35
C GLN A 93 -14.76 -3.34 12.38
N LYS A 94 -13.94 -4.09 13.12
CA LYS A 94 -14.44 -4.77 14.31
C LYS A 94 -15.01 -3.70 15.25
N PRO A 95 -16.23 -3.87 15.79
CA PRO A 95 -16.70 -3.02 16.86
C PRO A 95 -15.69 -3.10 18.00
N SER A 96 -15.18 -1.95 18.45
CA SER A 96 -14.48 -1.90 19.72
C SER A 96 -15.49 -2.26 20.81
N LEU A 97 -15.22 -3.33 21.56
CA LEU A 97 -15.88 -3.56 22.84
C LEU A 97 -15.67 -2.30 23.69
N PRO A 98 -16.72 -1.74 24.34
CA PRO A 98 -16.52 -0.66 25.29
C PRO A 98 -15.62 -1.14 26.43
N ASP A 99 -14.69 -0.27 26.84
CA ASP A 99 -13.76 -0.47 27.98
C ASP A 99 -14.51 -0.85 29.28
#